data_AF-A0AAU1H569-F1
#
_entry.id   AF-A0AAU1H569-F1
#
_cell.length_a   1.000
_cell.length_b   1.000
_cell.length_c   1.000
_cell.angle_alpha   90.00
_cell.angle_beta   90.00
_cell.angle_gamma   90.00
#
_symmetry.space_group_name_H-M   'P 1'
#
loop_
_entity.id
_entity.type
_entity.pdbx_description
1 polymer ?
#
loop_
_entity_poly.entity_id
_entity_poly.type
_entity_poly.pdbx_seq_one_letter_code
_entity_poly.pdbx_strand_id
1 'polypeptide(L)'
;MDKSEELVETRGNEHHMVLAADANGDGKPDVWMTDTTGDGKADLYQFDTTGDGEVDVTMVERSDEPGEDRVVVEGDGGHPVGE
;
A
#
# COMPACT_ATOMS: atom_id res chain seq x y z
N MET A 1 -9.23 20.66 -9.75
CA MET A 1 -7.82 20.21 -9.78
C MET A 1 -7.88 18.72 -10.00
N ASP A 2 -7.52 18.25 -11.20
CA ASP A 2 -7.29 16.83 -11.45
C ASP A 2 -6.26 16.36 -10.42
N LYS A 3 -6.70 15.66 -9.36
CA LYS A 3 -5.79 14.76 -8.66
C LYS A 3 -5.50 13.68 -9.69
N SER A 4 -4.44 13.86 -10.46
CA SER A 4 -3.85 12.77 -11.22
C SER A 4 -3.48 11.74 -10.18
N GLU A 5 -4.36 10.76 -9.93
CA GLU A 5 -4.06 9.63 -9.06
C GLU A 5 -2.75 9.06 -9.59
N GLU A 6 -1.68 9.23 -8.81
CA GLU A 6 -0.35 8.80 -9.24
C GLU A 6 -0.35 7.28 -9.22
N LEU A 7 -0.68 6.71 -10.38
CA LEU A 7 -0.65 5.27 -10.57
C LEU A 7 0.79 4.80 -10.40
N VAL A 8 1.03 4.03 -9.34
CA VAL A 8 2.32 3.40 -9.09
C VAL A 8 2.20 1.92 -9.45
N GLU A 9 3.17 1.37 -10.17
CA GLU A 9 3.18 -0.05 -10.52
C GLU A 9 3.97 -0.85 -9.49
N THR A 10 3.43 -2.00 -9.08
CA THR A 10 4.08 -2.98 -8.21
C THR A 10 4.93 -3.97 -9.01
N ARG A 11 5.78 -4.75 -8.34
CA ARG A 11 6.65 -5.73 -9.02
C ARG A 11 5.84 -6.89 -9.61
N GLY A 12 4.76 -7.29 -8.93
CA GLY A 12 3.85 -8.33 -9.37
C GLY A 12 2.44 -7.81 -9.59
N ASN A 13 1.55 -8.71 -10.00
CA ASN A 13 0.15 -8.42 -10.36
C ASN A 13 -0.85 -9.21 -9.48
N GLU A 14 -0.34 -9.91 -8.47
CA GLU A 14 -1.15 -10.60 -7.47
C GLU A 14 -1.47 -9.63 -6.32
N HIS A 15 -2.40 -9.97 -5.42
CA HIS A 15 -2.75 -9.13 -4.27
C HIS A 15 -2.91 -10.00 -3.02
N HIS A 16 -1.84 -10.62 -2.56
CA HIS A 16 -1.90 -11.41 -1.32
C HIS A 16 -1.80 -10.49 -0.11
N MET A 17 -2.93 -10.27 0.57
CA MET A 17 -2.92 -9.52 1.82
C MET A 17 -2.08 -10.25 2.88
N VAL A 18 -1.03 -9.58 3.35
CA VAL A 18 -0.13 -10.05 4.39
C VAL A 18 -0.61 -9.59 5.76
N LEU A 19 -0.98 -8.30 5.87
CA LEU A 19 -1.42 -7.69 7.12
C LEU A 19 -2.44 -6.58 6.85
N ALA A 20 -3.46 -6.52 7.69
CA ALA A 20 -4.27 -5.33 7.90
C ALA A 20 -4.33 -5.05 9.41
N ALA A 21 -4.08 -3.80 9.83
CA ALA A 21 -4.02 -3.45 11.23
C ALA A 21 -4.69 -2.10 11.53
N ASP A 22 -5.52 -2.09 12.58
CA ASP A 22 -6.05 -0.90 13.23
C ASP A 22 -5.02 -0.43 14.27
N ALA A 23 -4.29 0.63 13.95
CA ALA A 23 -3.23 1.20 14.78
C ALA A 23 -3.77 2.26 15.76
N ASN A 24 -4.89 2.91 15.42
CA ASN A 24 -5.44 4.03 16.18
C ASN A 24 -6.60 3.63 17.12
N GLY A 25 -7.19 2.46 16.91
CA GLY A 25 -8.25 1.85 17.71
C GLY A 25 -9.68 2.28 17.36
N ASP A 26 -9.92 2.83 16.17
CA ASP A 26 -11.26 3.28 15.74
C ASP A 26 -12.11 2.13 15.15
N GLY A 27 -11.52 0.95 14.96
CA GLY A 27 -12.18 -0.22 14.39
C GLY A 27 -12.08 -0.31 12.87
N LYS A 28 -11.32 0.56 12.22
CA LYS A 28 -10.94 0.45 10.80
C LYS A 28 -9.45 0.14 10.69
N PRO A 29 -9.00 -0.54 9.62
CA PRO A 29 -7.57 -0.70 9.40
C PRO A 29 -6.96 0.64 9.01
N ASP A 30 -5.81 0.96 9.59
CA ASP A 30 -4.97 2.12 9.23
C ASP A 30 -3.83 1.72 8.29
N VAL A 31 -3.47 0.44 8.29
CA VAL A 31 -2.29 -0.07 7.57
C VAL A 31 -2.62 -1.35 6.85
N TRP A 32 -2.21 -1.42 5.58
CA TRP A 32 -2.26 -2.62 4.76
C TRP A 32 -0.89 -2.95 4.19
N MET A 33 -0.55 -4.24 4.19
CA MET A 33 0.65 -4.78 3.57
C MET A 33 0.24 -5.90 2.61
N THR A 34 0.66 -5.80 1.36
CA THR A 34 0.28 -6.70 0.28
C THR A 34 1.53 -7.23 -0.42
N ASP A 35 1.57 -8.54 -0.62
CA ASP A 35 2.55 -9.22 -1.46
C ASP A 35 1.94 -9.39 -2.85
N THR A 36 2.46 -8.62 -3.81
CA THR A 36 1.98 -8.66 -5.19
C THR A 36 2.71 -9.69 -6.05
N THR A 37 3.77 -10.29 -5.50
CA THR A 37 4.69 -11.15 -6.23
C THR A 37 4.58 -12.62 -5.83
N GLY A 38 3.89 -12.90 -4.72
CA GLY A 38 3.61 -14.25 -4.21
C GLY A 38 4.80 -14.91 -3.53
N ASP A 39 5.85 -14.16 -3.16
CA ASP A 39 7.05 -14.71 -2.52
C ASP A 39 6.96 -14.78 -0.98
N GLY A 40 5.90 -14.21 -0.40
CA GLY A 40 5.64 -14.10 1.03
C GLY A 40 6.21 -12.82 1.66
N LYS A 41 6.78 -11.91 0.88
CA LYS A 41 7.22 -10.58 1.30
C LYS A 41 6.27 -9.53 0.75
N ALA A 42 5.81 -8.62 1.61
CA ALA A 42 5.04 -7.48 1.14
C ALA A 42 5.93 -6.51 0.34
N ASP A 43 5.44 -6.08 -0.82
CA ASP A 43 6.06 -5.07 -1.67
C ASP A 43 5.16 -3.85 -1.89
N LEU A 44 3.90 -3.92 -1.48
CA LEU A 44 2.95 -2.81 -1.45
C LEU A 44 2.53 -2.53 -0.01
N TYR A 45 2.60 -1.26 0.39
CA TYR A 45 2.26 -0.78 1.72
C TYR A 45 1.35 0.44 1.60
N GLN A 46 0.19 0.41 2.25
CA GLN A 46 -0.79 1.49 2.21
C GLN A 46 -1.13 1.94 3.63
N PHE A 47 -1.26 3.26 3.82
CA PHE A 47 -1.46 3.87 5.12
C PHE A 47 -2.58 4.91 5.07
N ASP A 48 -3.57 4.76 5.95
CA ASP A 48 -4.47 5.83 6.37
C ASP A 48 -3.83 6.52 7.58
N THR A 49 -3.35 7.74 7.36
CA THR A 49 -2.65 8.53 8.38
C THR A 49 -3.56 9.52 9.09
N THR A 50 -4.77 9.72 8.56
CA THR A 50 -5.76 10.66 9.06
C THR A 50 -6.88 9.95 9.83
N GLY A 51 -7.04 8.64 9.65
CA GLY A 51 -8.05 7.79 10.28
C GLY A 51 -9.45 7.99 9.68
N ASP A 52 -9.56 8.44 8.44
CA ASP A 52 -10.86 8.67 7.81
C ASP A 52 -11.40 7.40 7.10
N GLY A 53 -10.54 6.43 6.85
CA GLY A 53 -10.79 5.17 6.15
C GLY A 53 -10.34 5.17 4.68
N GLU A 54 -9.78 6.27 4.18
CA GLU A 54 -9.13 6.37 2.88
C GLU A 54 -7.59 6.28 3.01
N VAL A 55 -6.92 5.75 1.99
CA VAL A 55 -5.45 5.71 1.97
C VAL A 55 -4.89 7.09 1.66
N ASP A 56 -4.02 7.57 2.54
CA ASP A 56 -3.31 8.84 2.39
C ASP A 56 -1.95 8.67 1.71
N VAL A 57 -1.28 7.54 1.92
CA VAL A 57 0.08 7.30 1.43
C VAL A 57 0.23 5.85 1.00
N THR A 58 0.83 5.66 -0.17
CA THR A 58 1.20 4.35 -0.69
C THR A 58 2.70 4.28 -0.90
N MET A 59 3.33 3.19 -0.44
CA MET A 59 4.73 2.86 -0.72
C MET A 59 4.81 1.55 -1.49
N VAL A 60 5.64 1.54 -2.52
CA VAL A 60 5.92 0.36 -3.34
C VAL A 60 7.42 0.10 -3.36
N GLU A 61 7.82 -1.11 -3.03
CA GLU A 61 9.19 -1.59 -3.19
C GLU A 61 9.28 -2.38 -4.50
N ARG A 62 9.99 -1.83 -5.49
CA ARG A 62 10.12 -2.46 -6.81
C ARG A 62 11.38 -3.32 -6.94
N SER A 63 12.22 -3.36 -5.90
CA SER A 63 13.38 -4.25 -5.79
C SER A 63 13.18 -5.31 -4.70
N ASP A 64 13.95 -6.40 -4.76
CA ASP A 64 14.02 -7.38 -3.67
C ASP A 64 14.84 -6.85 -2.49
N GLU A 65 15.74 -5.90 -2.78
CA GLU A 65 16.59 -5.26 -1.79
C GLU A 65 15.87 -4.03 -1.21
N PRO A 66 15.60 -4.01 0.11
CA PRO A 66 14.79 -2.96 0.71
C PRO A 66 15.46 -1.59 0.58
N GLY A 67 14.71 -0.61 0.05
CA GLY A 67 15.17 0.75 -0.12
C GLY A 67 16.09 0.98 -1.32
N GLU A 68 16.32 -0.03 -2.17
CA GLU A 68 17.04 0.15 -3.42
C GLU A 68 16.16 0.89 -4.44
N ASP A 69 14.89 0.48 -4.57
CA ASP A 69 13.92 1.13 -5.45
C ASP A 69 12.56 1.21 -4.77
N ARG A 70 12.46 2.18 -3.84
CA ARG A 70 11.22 2.49 -3.13
C ARG A 70 10.56 3.73 -3.70
N VAL A 71 9.31 3.58 -4.11
CA VAL A 71 8.44 4.67 -4.52
C VAL A 71 7.47 4.99 -3.39
N VAL A 72 7.25 6.28 -3.14
CA VAL A 72 6.26 6.77 -2.19
C VAL A 72 5.37 7.76 -2.94
N VAL A 73 4.07 7.51 -2.93
CA VAL A 73 3.07 8.34 -3.61
C VAL A 73 2.00 8.78 -2.60
N GLU A 74 1.45 9.97 -2.82
CA GLU A 74 0.31 10.46 -2.04
C GLU A 74 -1.00 9.86 -2.57
N GLY A 75 -1.83 9.39 -1.65
CA GLY A 75 -3.06 8.65 -1.90
C GLY A 75 -2.84 7.15 -2.04
N ASP A 76 -3.86 6.50 -2.59
CA ASP A 76 -3.97 5.05 -2.74
C ASP A 76 -3.07 4.45 -3.84
N GLY A 77 -2.45 5.29 -4.67
CA GLY A 77 -1.58 4.83 -5.76
C GLY A 77 -2.29 4.04 -6.86
N GLY A 78 -3.63 3.97 -6.81
CA GLY A 78 -4.46 3.18 -7.72
C GLY A 78 -4.58 1.70 -7.34
N HIS A 79 -4.28 1.34 -6.08
CA HIS A 79 -4.26 -0.04 -5.60
C HIS A 79 -5.39 -0.32 -4.62
N PRO A 80 -6.23 -1.35 -4.84
CA PRO A 80 -7.30 -1.65 -3.90
C PRO A 80 -6.77 -2.03 -2.51
N VAL A 81 -7.40 -1.50 -1.47
CA VAL A 81 -7.22 -1.96 -0.09
C VAL A 81 -8.17 -3.13 0.24
N GLY A 82 -7.61 -4.27 0.63
CA GLY A 82 -8.40 -5.42 1.12
C GLY A 82 -9.19 -6.17 0.04
N GLU A 83 -8.94 -7.48 -0.06
CA GLU A 83 -9.87 -8.44 -0.66
C GLU A 83 -10.73 -9.12 0.42
#